data_AF-A0A6C0LJH9-F1
#
_entry.id   AF-A0A6C0LJH9-F1
#
_cell.length_a   1.000
_cell.length_b   1.000
_cell.length_c   1.000
_cell.angle_alpha   90.00
_cell.angle_beta   90.00
_cell.angle_gamma   90.00
#
_symmetry.space_group_name_H-M   'P 1'
#
loop_
_entity.id
_entity.type
_entity.pdbx_description
1 polymer ?
#
loop_
_entity_poly.entity_id
_entity_poly.type
_entity_poly.pdbx_seq_one_letter_code
_entity_poly.pdbx_strand_id
1 'polypeptide(L)'
;MPSFKPKCDKKLKFNTAPVTLDDKHQQHLEMFHNNKTSKVPSLKDKIKALKEQIKHTKNIEQKLEIGDKITEYKQEIKGFERKEKEYLLNNSNIIFDYFEDKKNICVDNNVKSKKLNLFFKVEDKGSPKAKEISNNNVNKYLSNIDHKYLVFEKSKDSCCTICNIGELIYSETDGLMICNECHNCEILLIDNDKPSFKEPPKEICFYAYKRINHFREILAQFQAKETTQIPPKVIEDLQYQIKKERIQLSQLTNGKTKEILKKLGYNKYYEHIPFIKDMIGIKPPNMSPELEETLCNLFTEIQEPYAKYCPDDRVNFLNYYYTIYKLCELLDQKQFLPYFPMLKDREKRIEQDEIWKQICNELNWAFIPTI
;
A
#
# COMPACT_ATOMS: atom_id res chain seq x y z
N MET A 1 34.20 -3.73 -34.66
CA MET A 1 32.97 -4.51 -34.97
C MET A 1 31.82 -3.91 -34.18
N PRO A 2 30.76 -3.41 -34.84
CA PRO A 2 29.64 -2.78 -34.16
C PRO A 2 28.82 -3.86 -33.43
N SER A 3 28.62 -3.71 -32.12
CA SER A 3 27.81 -4.63 -31.33
C SER A 3 26.33 -4.47 -31.70
N PHE A 4 25.82 -5.38 -32.53
CA PHE A 4 24.41 -5.48 -32.84
C PHE A 4 23.68 -5.95 -31.57
N LYS A 5 23.09 -5.02 -30.80
CA LYS A 5 22.11 -5.38 -29.78
C LYS A 5 20.76 -5.57 -30.47
N PRO A 6 20.15 -6.76 -30.47
CA PRO A 6 18.80 -6.93 -30.95
C PRO A 6 17.85 -6.09 -30.07
N LYS A 7 17.14 -5.14 -30.70
CA LYS A 7 16.05 -4.41 -30.05
C LYS A 7 14.88 -5.36 -29.88
N CYS A 8 14.55 -5.74 -28.65
CA CYS A 8 13.24 -6.31 -28.34
C CYS A 8 12.25 -5.17 -28.07
N ASP A 9 11.18 -5.16 -28.86
CA ASP A 9 10.13 -4.16 -28.83
C ASP A 9 9.24 -4.22 -27.59
N LYS A 10 8.78 -3.03 -27.19
CA LYS A 10 7.62 -2.69 -26.34
C LYS A 10 7.36 -3.54 -25.10
N LYS A 11 7.73 -2.98 -23.94
CA LYS A 11 7.23 -3.39 -22.60
C LYS A 11 5.70 -3.39 -22.57
N LEU A 12 5.09 -4.57 -22.48
CA LEU A 12 3.68 -4.74 -22.13
C LEU A 12 3.53 -4.42 -20.64
N LYS A 13 2.73 -3.39 -20.31
CA LYS A 13 2.36 -3.09 -18.92
C LYS A 13 1.24 -4.03 -18.50
N PHE A 14 1.45 -4.83 -17.46
CA PHE A 14 0.39 -5.58 -16.78
C PHE A 14 0.10 -4.98 -15.40
N ASN A 15 -1.18 -4.90 -15.06
CA ASN A 15 -1.68 -4.43 -13.76
C ASN A 15 -1.51 -5.54 -12.72
N THR A 16 -0.67 -5.31 -11.72
CA THR A 16 -0.40 -6.23 -10.61
C THR A 16 -1.21 -5.83 -9.38
N ALA A 17 -2.39 -6.43 -9.21
CA ALA A 17 -3.06 -6.47 -7.91
C ALA A 17 -2.96 -7.91 -7.37
N PRO A 18 -2.53 -8.13 -6.11
CA PRO A 18 -2.57 -9.45 -5.49
C PRO A 18 -4.04 -9.79 -5.25
N VAL A 19 -4.63 -10.64 -6.11
CA VAL A 19 -6.04 -11.02 -5.98
C VAL A 19 -6.12 -12.39 -5.34
N THR A 20 -6.81 -12.48 -4.20
CA THR A 20 -7.05 -13.77 -3.54
C THR A 20 -8.15 -14.56 -4.26
N LEU A 21 -8.21 -15.88 -4.03
CA LEU A 21 -9.30 -16.73 -4.53
C LEU A 21 -10.66 -16.16 -4.10
N ASP A 22 -10.75 -15.71 -2.84
CA ASP A 22 -11.94 -15.07 -2.25
C ASP A 22 -12.36 -13.84 -3.05
N ASP A 23 -11.43 -12.92 -3.30
CA ASP A 23 -11.70 -11.68 -4.03
C ASP A 23 -12.13 -11.96 -5.48
N LYS A 24 -11.46 -12.91 -6.17
CA LYS A 24 -11.85 -13.31 -7.52
C LYS A 24 -13.23 -13.96 -7.55
N HIS A 25 -13.50 -14.86 -6.62
CA HIS A 25 -14.78 -15.54 -6.56
C HIS A 25 -15.91 -14.53 -6.29
N GLN A 26 -15.71 -13.62 -5.35
CA GLN A 26 -16.67 -12.55 -5.05
C GLN A 26 -16.92 -11.66 -6.26
N GLN A 27 -15.88 -11.27 -7.01
CA GLN A 27 -16.04 -10.50 -8.25
C GLN A 27 -16.94 -11.23 -9.27
N HIS A 28 -16.75 -12.54 -9.45
CA HIS A 28 -17.60 -13.33 -10.34
C HIS A 28 -19.05 -13.39 -9.86
N LEU A 29 -19.28 -13.56 -8.55
CA LEU A 29 -20.62 -13.55 -7.97
C LEU A 29 -21.32 -12.18 -8.14
N GLU A 30 -20.62 -11.08 -7.90
CA GLU A 30 -21.14 -9.72 -8.12
C GLU A 30 -21.47 -9.49 -9.59
N MET A 31 -20.63 -9.97 -10.52
CA MET A 31 -20.91 -9.92 -11.95
C MET A 31 -22.18 -10.70 -12.32
N PHE A 32 -22.38 -11.91 -11.79
CA PHE A 32 -23.58 -12.70 -12.05
C PHE A 32 -24.82 -12.05 -11.43
N HIS A 33 -24.70 -11.50 -10.23
CA HIS A 33 -25.79 -10.77 -9.58
C HIS A 33 -26.22 -9.56 -10.42
N ASN A 34 -25.28 -8.73 -10.87
CA ASN A 34 -25.57 -7.58 -11.73
C ASN A 34 -26.18 -8.00 -13.09
N ASN A 35 -25.70 -9.10 -13.67
CA ASN A 35 -26.31 -9.63 -14.89
C ASN A 35 -27.77 -10.03 -14.65
N LYS A 36 -28.11 -10.65 -13.51
CA LYS A 36 -29.48 -11.04 -13.15
C LYS A 36 -30.39 -9.86 -12.79
N THR A 37 -29.89 -8.86 -12.07
CA THR A 37 -30.72 -7.76 -11.53
C THR A 37 -30.86 -6.58 -12.47
N SER A 38 -29.87 -6.32 -13.33
CA SER A 38 -29.84 -5.13 -14.19
C SER A 38 -29.87 -5.47 -15.68
N LYS A 39 -28.95 -6.33 -16.15
CA LYS A 39 -28.79 -6.56 -17.60
C LYS A 39 -29.89 -7.43 -18.20
N VAL A 40 -30.24 -8.56 -17.56
CA VAL A 40 -31.30 -9.44 -18.07
C VAL A 40 -32.68 -8.75 -18.07
N PRO A 41 -33.09 -8.01 -17.01
CA PRO A 41 -34.34 -7.24 -17.04
C PRO A 41 -34.36 -6.18 -18.13
N SER A 42 -33.30 -5.38 -18.27
CA SER A 42 -33.24 -4.35 -19.32
C SER A 42 -33.29 -4.93 -20.73
N LEU A 43 -32.65 -6.08 -20.98
CA LEU A 43 -32.77 -6.79 -22.27
C LEU A 43 -34.19 -7.35 -22.48
N LYS A 44 -34.85 -7.85 -21.43
CA LYS A 44 -36.26 -8.29 -21.51
C LYS A 44 -37.22 -7.13 -21.83
N ASP A 45 -36.98 -5.96 -21.24
CA ASP A 45 -37.77 -4.75 -21.52
C ASP A 45 -37.57 -4.26 -22.95
N LYS A 46 -36.31 -4.25 -23.44
CA LYS A 46 -36.01 -3.97 -24.85
C LYS A 46 -36.70 -4.95 -25.79
N ILE A 47 -36.67 -6.25 -25.49
CA ILE A 47 -37.40 -7.27 -26.26
C ILE A 47 -38.91 -6.98 -26.26
N LYS A 48 -39.48 -6.54 -25.12
CA LYS A 48 -40.90 -6.21 -25.03
C LYS A 48 -41.25 -5.00 -25.91
N ALA A 49 -40.46 -3.94 -25.84
CA ALA A 49 -40.63 -2.75 -26.68
C ALA A 49 -40.50 -3.08 -28.18
N LEU A 50 -39.50 -3.87 -28.57
CA LEU A 50 -39.32 -4.31 -29.96
C LEU A 50 -40.49 -5.20 -30.45
N LYS A 51 -41.04 -6.07 -29.58
CA LYS A 51 -42.25 -6.85 -29.91
C LYS A 51 -43.48 -5.98 -30.09
N GLU A 52 -43.62 -4.91 -29.33
CA GLU A 52 -44.70 -3.93 -29.50
C GLU A 52 -44.53 -3.16 -30.82
N GLN A 53 -43.31 -2.75 -31.15
CA GLN A 53 -42.98 -2.11 -32.44
C GLN A 53 -43.32 -2.99 -33.64
N ILE A 54 -43.00 -4.30 -33.59
CA ILE A 54 -43.36 -5.26 -34.66
C ILE A 54 -44.85 -5.26 -34.98
N LYS A 55 -45.73 -5.06 -33.98
CA LYS A 55 -47.19 -5.08 -34.19
C LYS A 55 -47.67 -3.89 -35.03
N HIS A 56 -46.99 -2.75 -34.94
CA HIS A 56 -47.39 -1.50 -35.60
C HIS A 56 -46.66 -1.24 -36.92
N THR A 57 -45.53 -1.92 -37.16
CA THR A 57 -44.78 -1.81 -38.42
C THR A 57 -45.52 -2.50 -39.57
N LYS A 58 -45.62 -1.85 -40.74
CA LYS A 58 -46.19 -2.44 -41.97
C LYS A 58 -45.13 -2.89 -42.98
N ASN A 59 -43.93 -2.32 -42.92
CA ASN A 59 -42.80 -2.68 -43.78
C ASN A 59 -42.22 -4.05 -43.38
N ILE A 60 -42.03 -4.94 -44.36
CA ILE A 60 -41.55 -6.31 -44.18
C ILE A 60 -40.05 -6.32 -43.79
N GLU A 61 -39.24 -5.46 -44.40
CA GLU A 61 -37.79 -5.38 -44.12
C GLU A 61 -37.54 -4.98 -42.66
N GLN A 62 -38.24 -3.94 -42.19
CA GLN A 62 -38.13 -3.48 -40.81
C GLN A 62 -38.63 -4.52 -39.80
N LYS A 63 -39.59 -5.38 -40.16
CA LYS A 63 -40.01 -6.49 -39.28
C LYS A 63 -38.93 -7.57 -39.14
N LEU A 64 -38.22 -7.88 -40.22
CA LEU A 64 -37.12 -8.84 -40.20
C LEU A 64 -35.97 -8.32 -39.35
N GLU A 65 -35.55 -7.06 -39.53
CA GLU A 65 -34.50 -6.45 -38.71
C GLU A 65 -34.82 -6.42 -37.21
N ILE A 66 -36.07 -6.10 -36.85
CA ILE A 66 -36.49 -6.12 -35.44
C ILE A 66 -36.55 -7.57 -34.92
N GLY A 67 -36.95 -8.52 -35.76
CA GLY A 67 -36.91 -9.95 -35.46
C GLY A 67 -35.51 -10.43 -35.11
N ASP A 68 -34.52 -10.06 -35.93
CA ASP A 68 -33.11 -10.43 -35.72
C ASP A 68 -32.58 -9.86 -34.41
N LYS A 69 -32.84 -8.59 -34.11
CA LYS A 69 -32.47 -7.95 -32.83
C LYS A 69 -33.09 -8.65 -31.62
N ILE A 70 -34.34 -9.10 -31.73
CA ILE A 70 -34.98 -9.89 -30.66
C ILE A 70 -34.28 -11.24 -30.48
N THR A 71 -33.87 -11.90 -31.56
CA THR A 71 -33.13 -13.16 -31.46
C THR A 71 -31.76 -12.96 -30.83
N GLU A 72 -31.05 -11.89 -31.19
CA GLU A 72 -29.76 -11.49 -30.62
C GLU A 72 -29.89 -11.28 -29.10
N TYR A 73 -30.82 -10.45 -28.64
CA TYR A 73 -31.02 -10.21 -27.21
C TYR A 73 -31.43 -11.49 -26.45
N LYS A 74 -32.19 -12.39 -27.07
CA LYS A 74 -32.50 -13.69 -26.46
C LYS A 74 -31.25 -14.58 -26.36
N GLN A 75 -30.37 -14.55 -27.36
CA GLN A 75 -29.10 -15.29 -27.33
C GLN A 75 -28.16 -14.72 -26.26
N GLU A 76 -28.09 -13.40 -26.11
CA GLU A 76 -27.31 -12.77 -25.03
C GLU A 76 -27.78 -13.18 -23.63
N ILE A 77 -29.11 -13.19 -23.39
CA ILE A 77 -29.68 -13.63 -22.11
C ILE A 77 -29.27 -15.09 -21.82
N LYS A 78 -29.43 -15.99 -22.79
CA LYS A 78 -28.99 -17.39 -22.66
C LYS A 78 -27.47 -17.50 -22.45
N GLY A 79 -26.69 -16.61 -23.07
CA GLY A 79 -25.25 -16.52 -22.90
C GLY A 79 -24.83 -16.20 -21.47
N PHE A 80 -25.53 -15.26 -20.80
CA PHE A 80 -25.27 -14.94 -19.40
C PHE A 80 -25.58 -16.12 -18.47
N GLU A 81 -26.72 -16.80 -18.65
CA GLU A 81 -27.08 -17.98 -17.86
C GLU A 81 -26.11 -19.14 -18.07
N ARG A 82 -25.62 -19.35 -19.30
CA ARG A 82 -24.64 -20.39 -19.61
C ARG A 82 -23.31 -20.14 -18.91
N LYS A 83 -22.80 -18.89 -18.98
CA LYS A 83 -21.53 -18.50 -18.34
C LYS A 83 -21.54 -18.69 -16.83
N GLU A 84 -22.66 -18.38 -16.18
CA GLU A 84 -22.81 -18.60 -14.74
C GLU A 84 -22.78 -20.10 -14.39
N LYS A 85 -23.53 -20.92 -15.13
CA LYS A 85 -23.57 -22.37 -14.92
C LYS A 85 -22.20 -23.02 -15.13
N GLU A 86 -21.53 -22.67 -16.22
CA GLU A 86 -20.21 -23.21 -16.56
C GLU A 86 -19.17 -22.85 -15.49
N TYR A 87 -19.17 -21.61 -15.02
CA TYR A 87 -18.29 -21.18 -13.93
C TYR A 87 -18.54 -21.96 -12.64
N LEU A 88 -19.81 -22.10 -12.23
CA LEU A 88 -20.16 -22.81 -10.99
C LEU A 88 -19.83 -24.31 -11.09
N LEU A 89 -20.09 -24.94 -12.24
CA LEU A 89 -19.78 -26.36 -12.44
C LEU A 89 -18.28 -26.63 -12.38
N ASN A 90 -17.46 -25.79 -13.01
CA ASN A 90 -16.00 -26.01 -13.08
C ASN A 90 -15.28 -25.67 -11.76
N ASN A 91 -15.84 -24.76 -10.95
CA ASN A 91 -15.14 -24.25 -9.78
C ASN A 91 -15.77 -24.62 -8.42
N SER A 92 -17.02 -25.10 -8.39
CA SER A 92 -17.74 -25.39 -7.12
C SER A 92 -16.98 -26.32 -6.19
N ASN A 93 -16.47 -27.45 -6.71
CA ASN A 93 -15.72 -28.41 -5.89
C ASN A 93 -14.43 -27.78 -5.32
N ILE A 94 -13.70 -27.01 -6.14
CA ILE A 94 -12.44 -26.38 -5.74
C ILE A 94 -12.66 -25.31 -4.67
N ILE A 95 -13.72 -24.52 -4.84
CA ILE A 95 -14.12 -23.49 -3.89
C ILE A 95 -14.57 -24.13 -2.57
N PHE A 96 -15.36 -25.21 -2.65
CA PHE A 96 -15.81 -25.94 -1.47
C PHE A 96 -14.63 -26.49 -0.66
N ASP A 97 -13.71 -27.19 -1.32
CA ASP A 97 -12.50 -27.74 -0.68
C ASP A 97 -11.67 -26.62 -0.03
N TYR A 98 -11.52 -25.47 -0.71
CA TYR A 98 -10.81 -24.31 -0.18
C TYR A 98 -11.44 -23.75 1.11
N PHE A 99 -12.76 -23.61 1.16
CA PHE A 99 -13.43 -23.07 2.35
C PHE A 99 -13.52 -24.08 3.50
N GLU A 100 -13.63 -25.38 3.21
CA GLU A 100 -13.54 -26.43 4.23
C GLU A 100 -12.13 -26.48 4.84
N ASP A 101 -11.07 -26.39 4.04
CA ASP A 101 -9.69 -26.28 4.53
C ASP A 101 -9.51 -25.04 5.40
N LYS A 102 -10.02 -23.87 4.97
CA LYS A 102 -9.95 -22.61 5.73
C LYS A 102 -10.70 -22.71 7.07
N LYS A 103 -11.84 -23.40 7.11
CA LYS A 103 -12.62 -23.64 8.32
C LYS A 103 -11.89 -24.58 9.28
N ASN A 104 -11.30 -25.67 8.78
CA ASN A 104 -10.52 -26.60 9.58
C ASN A 104 -9.29 -25.94 10.22
N ILE A 105 -8.63 -25.02 9.50
CA ILE A 105 -7.54 -24.19 10.04
C ILE A 105 -8.01 -23.30 11.21
N CYS A 106 -9.25 -22.82 11.22
CA CYS A 106 -9.78 -21.97 12.29
C CYS A 106 -10.19 -22.77 13.55
N VAL A 107 -10.49 -24.07 13.43
CA VAL A 107 -10.92 -24.91 14.56
C VAL A 107 -9.71 -25.48 15.32
N ASP A 108 -8.60 -25.74 14.64
CA ASP A 108 -7.34 -26.13 15.29
C ASP A 108 -6.62 -24.92 15.90
N ASN A 109 -6.76 -24.71 17.21
CA ASN A 109 -6.04 -23.68 17.99
C ASN A 109 -4.49 -23.77 17.92
N ASN A 110 -3.93 -24.76 17.23
CA ASN A 110 -2.49 -24.96 17.01
C ASN A 110 -1.88 -24.10 15.89
N VAL A 111 -2.61 -23.17 15.27
CA VAL A 111 -2.09 -22.36 14.15
C VAL A 111 -1.24 -21.17 14.62
N LYS A 112 -1.44 -20.66 15.85
CA LYS A 112 -0.60 -19.56 16.39
C LYS A 112 0.87 -19.99 16.56
N SER A 113 1.12 -21.24 16.94
CA SER A 113 2.49 -21.78 17.07
C SER A 113 3.15 -22.04 15.71
N LYS A 114 2.39 -22.42 14.68
CA LYS A 114 2.94 -22.74 13.34
C LYS A 114 3.47 -21.52 12.58
N LYS A 115 2.89 -20.32 12.75
CA LYS A 115 3.44 -19.07 12.15
C LYS A 115 4.74 -18.65 12.84
N LEU A 116 4.86 -18.85 14.15
CA LEU A 116 6.11 -18.67 14.91
C LEU A 116 7.17 -19.70 14.49
N ASN A 117 6.82 -20.99 14.35
CA ASN A 117 7.76 -22.03 13.93
C ASN A 117 8.29 -21.82 12.49
N LEU A 118 7.48 -21.25 11.58
CA LEU A 118 7.94 -20.82 10.25
C LEU A 118 8.91 -19.63 10.31
N PHE A 119 8.71 -18.71 11.25
CA PHE A 119 9.60 -17.57 11.47
C PHE A 119 10.95 -18.02 12.07
N PHE A 120 10.93 -19.06 12.91
CA PHE A 120 12.13 -19.61 13.57
C PHE A 120 12.76 -20.82 12.86
N LYS A 121 12.26 -21.26 11.69
CA LYS A 121 12.70 -22.48 10.97
C LYS A 121 12.89 -23.69 11.89
N VAL A 122 11.94 -23.91 12.79
CA VAL A 122 11.95 -25.11 13.63
C VAL A 122 11.54 -26.30 12.76
N GLU A 123 12.44 -27.27 12.58
CA GLU A 123 12.16 -28.51 11.85
C GLU A 123 11.16 -29.39 12.64
N ASP A 124 9.87 -29.18 12.41
CA ASP A 124 8.84 -30.12 12.87
C ASP A 124 8.90 -31.37 11.97
N LYS A 125 9.45 -32.47 12.50
CA LYS A 125 9.49 -33.81 11.89
C LYS A 125 8.11 -34.51 11.85
N GLY A 126 7.03 -33.77 11.56
CA GLY A 126 5.70 -34.35 11.55
C GLY A 126 4.60 -33.43 11.04
N SER A 127 4.49 -33.27 9.70
CA SER A 127 3.24 -33.31 8.92
C SER A 127 3.42 -32.63 7.54
N PRO A 128 3.70 -33.37 6.44
CA PRO A 128 3.85 -32.77 5.11
C PRO A 128 2.52 -32.61 4.35
N LYS A 129 1.45 -33.31 4.73
CA LYS A 129 0.31 -33.53 3.81
C LYS A 129 -0.69 -32.37 3.65
N ALA A 130 -0.83 -31.47 4.63
CA ALA A 130 -1.88 -30.45 4.59
C ALA A 130 -1.51 -29.18 3.78
N LYS A 131 -0.22 -28.85 3.66
CA LYS A 131 0.23 -27.61 2.99
C LYS A 131 0.33 -27.73 1.46
N GLU A 132 0.55 -28.93 0.92
CA GLU A 132 0.60 -29.15 -0.53
C GLU A 132 -0.79 -29.07 -1.18
N ILE A 133 -1.83 -29.49 -0.47
CA ILE A 133 -3.21 -29.53 -0.98
C ILE A 133 -3.80 -28.12 -1.12
N SER A 134 -3.57 -27.23 -0.15
CA SER A 134 -4.15 -25.87 -0.17
C SER A 134 -3.60 -25.00 -1.30
N ASN A 135 -2.31 -25.11 -1.61
CA ASN A 135 -1.70 -24.37 -2.73
C ASN A 135 -2.15 -24.93 -4.09
N ASN A 136 -2.40 -26.24 -4.19
CA ASN A 136 -2.88 -26.88 -5.41
C ASN A 136 -4.29 -26.41 -5.79
N ASN A 137 -5.20 -26.30 -4.82
CA ASN A 137 -6.58 -25.84 -5.07
C ASN A 137 -6.64 -24.40 -5.59
N VAL A 138 -5.80 -23.49 -5.04
CA VAL A 138 -5.72 -22.11 -5.51
C VAL A 138 -5.19 -22.05 -6.95
N ASN A 139 -4.12 -22.81 -7.25
CA ASN A 139 -3.55 -22.85 -8.59
C ASN A 139 -4.52 -23.45 -9.63
N LYS A 140 -5.22 -24.52 -9.26
CA LYS A 140 -6.26 -25.16 -10.09
C LYS A 140 -7.43 -24.22 -10.38
N TYR A 141 -7.87 -23.46 -9.38
CA TYR A 141 -8.91 -22.44 -9.55
C TYR A 141 -8.47 -21.31 -10.49
N LEU A 142 -7.26 -20.78 -10.30
CA LEU A 142 -6.73 -19.71 -11.15
C LEU A 142 -6.54 -20.17 -12.60
N SER A 143 -6.10 -21.42 -12.78
CA SER A 143 -5.96 -22.05 -14.10
C SER A 143 -7.30 -22.20 -14.83
N ASN A 144 -8.39 -22.44 -14.10
CA ASN A 144 -9.75 -22.52 -14.67
C ASN A 144 -10.32 -21.15 -15.08
N ILE A 145 -9.79 -20.04 -14.55
CA ILE A 145 -10.33 -18.69 -14.79
C ILE A 145 -9.60 -17.97 -15.92
N ASP A 146 -8.28 -18.09 -15.98
CA ASP A 146 -7.49 -17.45 -17.03
C ASP A 146 -6.27 -18.32 -17.37
N HIS A 147 -6.08 -18.60 -18.67
CA HIS A 147 -4.94 -19.34 -19.20
C HIS A 147 -3.59 -18.66 -18.88
N LYS A 148 -3.59 -17.38 -18.50
CA LYS A 148 -2.39 -16.69 -18.01
C LYS A 148 -1.87 -17.24 -16.68
N TYR A 149 -2.70 -17.93 -15.91
CA TYR A 149 -2.32 -18.58 -14.66
C TYR A 149 -2.02 -20.07 -14.83
N LEU A 150 -1.82 -20.55 -16.07
CA LEU A 150 -1.25 -21.87 -16.31
C LEU A 150 0.12 -21.92 -15.62
N VAL A 151 0.14 -22.49 -14.43
CA VAL A 151 1.38 -22.93 -13.81
C VAL A 151 1.91 -23.98 -14.77
N PHE A 152 3.11 -23.76 -15.32
CA PHE A 152 3.89 -24.85 -15.89
C PHE A 152 4.01 -25.89 -14.77
N GLU A 153 3.13 -26.89 -14.76
CA GLU A 153 3.50 -28.18 -14.20
C GLU A 153 4.86 -28.46 -14.81
N LYS A 154 5.88 -28.67 -13.98
CA LYS A 154 7.20 -29.07 -14.43
C LYS A 154 7.03 -30.38 -15.19
N SER A 155 6.71 -30.29 -16.48
CA SER A 155 6.77 -31.40 -17.41
C SER A 155 8.23 -31.82 -17.40
N LYS A 156 8.46 -33.00 -16.83
CA LYS A 156 9.72 -33.70 -16.84
C LYS A 156 10.08 -34.05 -18.29
N ASP A 157 10.54 -33.08 -19.07
CA ASP A 157 11.19 -33.31 -20.36
C ASP A 157 12.23 -32.20 -20.55
N SER A 158 13.40 -32.39 -19.95
CA SER A 158 14.57 -31.49 -19.99
C SER A 158 15.40 -31.65 -21.27
N CYS A 159 14.76 -31.93 -22.40
CA CYS A 159 15.44 -32.09 -23.70
C CYS A 159 15.26 -30.84 -24.55
N CYS A 160 16.35 -30.35 -25.16
CA CYS A 160 16.31 -29.22 -26.07
C CYS A 160 15.43 -29.51 -27.29
N THR A 161 14.44 -28.67 -27.57
CA THR A 161 13.49 -28.81 -28.70
C THR A 161 14.16 -28.77 -30.08
N ILE A 162 15.37 -28.22 -30.19
CA ILE A 162 16.08 -28.05 -31.46
C ILE A 162 16.96 -29.25 -31.78
N CYS A 163 17.69 -29.78 -30.80
CA CYS A 163 18.58 -30.92 -31.05
C CYS A 163 18.04 -32.25 -30.50
N ASN A 164 16.99 -32.24 -29.66
CA ASN A 164 16.38 -33.39 -28.97
C ASN A 164 17.37 -34.32 -28.23
N ILE A 165 18.62 -33.90 -28.06
CA ILE A 165 19.71 -34.68 -27.46
C ILE A 165 20.25 -34.00 -26.22
N GLY A 166 20.46 -32.68 -26.29
CA GLY A 166 21.10 -31.92 -25.20
C GLY A 166 20.14 -31.56 -24.08
N GLU A 167 20.68 -31.55 -22.86
CA GLU A 167 19.97 -31.11 -21.67
C GLU A 167 19.95 -29.58 -21.61
N LEU A 168 18.80 -29.00 -21.24
CA LEU A 168 18.66 -27.56 -21.05
C LEU A 168 19.10 -27.16 -19.64
N ILE A 169 20.21 -26.43 -19.55
CA ILE A 169 20.79 -25.91 -18.31
C ILE A 169 20.26 -24.50 -18.07
N TYR A 170 19.71 -24.26 -16.87
CA TYR A 170 19.21 -22.94 -16.48
C TYR A 170 20.33 -22.05 -15.92
N SER A 171 20.50 -20.84 -16.47
CA SER A 171 21.34 -19.78 -15.92
C SER A 171 20.48 -18.74 -15.19
N GLU A 172 20.54 -18.76 -13.85
CA GLU A 172 19.83 -17.81 -12.97
C GLU A 172 20.25 -16.36 -13.20
N THR A 173 21.52 -16.11 -13.50
CA THR A 173 22.08 -14.76 -13.66
C THR A 173 21.58 -14.07 -14.91
N ASP A 174 21.36 -14.82 -15.97
CA ASP A 174 21.04 -14.29 -17.30
C ASP A 174 19.57 -14.50 -17.69
N GLY A 175 18.83 -15.32 -16.93
CA GLY A 175 17.44 -15.66 -17.26
C GLY A 175 17.32 -16.47 -18.56
N LEU A 176 18.32 -17.32 -18.83
CA LEU A 176 18.44 -18.09 -20.06
C LEU A 176 18.44 -19.59 -19.77
N MET A 177 17.80 -20.38 -20.63
CA MET A 177 18.02 -21.82 -20.74
C MET A 177 19.02 -22.06 -21.87
N ILE A 178 20.12 -22.75 -21.59
CA ILE A 178 21.19 -23.01 -22.55
C ILE A 178 21.30 -24.52 -22.75
N CYS A 179 21.22 -24.98 -24.00
CA CYS A 179 21.49 -26.38 -24.33
C CYS A 179 23.00 -26.67 -24.29
N ASN A 180 23.41 -27.73 -23.60
CA ASN A 180 24.83 -28.10 -23.49
C ASN A 180 25.47 -28.58 -24.81
N GLU A 181 24.67 -29.07 -25.77
CA GLU A 181 25.17 -29.61 -27.04
C GLU A 181 25.09 -28.58 -28.18
N CYS A 182 23.90 -28.05 -28.47
CA CYS A 182 23.71 -27.15 -29.62
C CYS A 182 23.90 -25.66 -29.27
N HIS A 183 24.14 -25.35 -27.99
CA HIS A 183 24.36 -23.99 -27.49
C HIS A 183 23.22 -23.01 -27.83
N ASN A 184 22.03 -23.53 -28.14
CA ASN A 184 20.85 -22.70 -28.32
C ASN A 184 20.41 -22.11 -26.97
N CYS A 185 20.09 -20.82 -27.00
CA CYS A 185 19.67 -20.07 -25.83
C CYS A 185 18.23 -19.62 -25.99
N GLU A 186 17.36 -20.02 -25.07
CA GLU A 186 15.99 -19.52 -24.97
C GLU A 186 15.87 -18.59 -23.76
N ILE A 187 15.26 -17.41 -23.96
CA ILE A 187 15.01 -16.47 -22.87
C ILE A 187 13.85 -16.99 -22.04
N LEU A 188 14.14 -17.34 -20.80
CA LEU A 188 13.14 -17.80 -19.84
C LEU A 188 12.77 -16.62 -18.94
N LEU A 189 11.61 -16.02 -19.21
CA LEU A 189 11.01 -15.02 -18.32
C LEU A 189 10.48 -15.73 -17.08
N ILE A 190 11.33 -15.92 -16.08
CA ILE A 190 10.88 -16.35 -14.75
C ILE A 190 10.36 -15.12 -14.03
N ASP A 191 9.06 -15.13 -13.76
CA ASP A 191 8.39 -14.16 -12.89
C ASP A 191 8.85 -14.41 -11.44
N ASN A 192 10.08 -14.00 -11.14
CA ASN A 192 10.59 -14.01 -9.78
C ASN A 192 9.95 -12.82 -9.05
N ASP A 193 8.92 -13.11 -8.25
CA ASP A 193 8.36 -12.21 -7.22
C ASP A 193 9.38 -11.83 -6.10
N LYS A 194 10.67 -12.15 -6.29
CA LYS A 194 11.74 -11.73 -5.38
C LYS A 194 12.36 -10.44 -5.91
N PRO A 195 12.22 -9.30 -5.20
CA PRO A 195 12.94 -8.09 -5.56
C PRO A 195 14.45 -8.36 -5.54
N SER A 196 15.13 -7.95 -6.61
CA SER A 196 16.58 -8.04 -6.73
C SER A 196 17.28 -7.41 -5.51
N PHE A 197 18.30 -8.10 -4.98
CA PHE A 197 19.06 -7.73 -3.77
C PHE A 197 19.79 -6.36 -3.85
N LYS A 198 19.66 -5.63 -4.96
CA LYS A 198 20.22 -4.28 -5.18
C LYS A 198 19.24 -3.14 -4.88
N GLU A 199 17.95 -3.43 -4.72
CA GLU A 199 17.02 -2.44 -4.18
C GLU A 199 16.87 -2.73 -2.68
N PRO A 200 17.08 -1.74 -1.78
CA PRO A 200 16.69 -1.92 -0.39
C PRO A 200 15.24 -2.39 -0.38
N PRO A 201 14.88 -3.40 0.44
CA PRO A 201 13.53 -3.95 0.42
C PRO A 201 12.55 -2.79 0.50
N LYS A 202 11.70 -2.65 -0.54
CA LYS A 202 10.60 -1.70 -0.51
C LYS A 202 9.82 -2.06 0.73
N GLU A 203 9.94 -1.25 1.77
CA GLU A 203 9.21 -1.42 3.01
C GLU A 203 7.76 -1.65 2.62
N ILE A 204 7.29 -2.88 2.84
CA ILE A 204 5.90 -3.26 2.65
C ILE A 204 5.13 -2.22 3.44
N CYS A 205 4.43 -1.34 2.74
CA CYS A 205 3.95 -0.12 3.35
C CYS A 205 2.95 -0.45 4.44
N PHE A 206 3.39 -0.31 5.68
CA PHE A 206 2.54 -0.19 6.84
C PHE A 206 1.83 1.17 6.77
N TYR A 207 0.92 1.36 5.82
CA TYR A 207 0.03 2.54 5.80
C TYR A 207 -1.09 2.43 6.86
N ALA A 208 -0.81 1.77 7.98
CA ALA A 208 -1.53 2.08 9.20
C ALA A 208 -0.92 3.39 9.74
N TYR A 209 -1.76 4.36 10.09
CA TYR A 209 -1.30 5.57 10.78
C TYR A 209 -0.54 5.16 12.05
N LYS A 210 0.79 5.33 12.02
CA LYS A 210 1.66 5.08 13.17
C LYS A 210 2.10 6.42 13.73
N ARG A 211 1.84 6.66 15.02
CA ARG A 211 2.23 7.90 15.73
C ARG A 211 3.73 8.20 15.59
N ILE A 212 4.57 7.16 15.52
CA ILE A 212 6.01 7.28 15.29
C ILE A 212 6.37 7.92 13.93
N ASN A 213 5.57 7.69 12.88
CA ASN A 213 5.83 8.31 11.58
C ASN A 213 5.60 9.82 11.66
N HIS A 214 4.51 10.23 12.31
CA HIS A 214 4.24 11.65 12.51
C HIS A 214 5.27 12.32 13.42
N PHE A 215 5.76 11.61 14.45
CA PHE A 215 6.88 12.09 15.26
C PHE A 215 8.15 12.32 14.42
N ARG A 216 8.50 11.39 13.53
CA ARG A 216 9.62 11.53 12.58
C ARG A 216 9.42 12.69 11.61
N GLU A 217 8.21 12.87 11.10
CA GLU A 217 7.86 14.03 10.24
C GLU A 217 8.09 15.35 10.96
N ILE A 218 7.68 15.47 12.22
CA ILE A 218 7.88 16.70 13.01
C ILE A 218 9.38 16.96 13.26
N LEU A 219 10.18 15.91 13.52
CA LEU A 219 11.64 16.05 13.63
C LEU A 219 12.27 16.50 12.31
N ALA A 220 11.79 15.99 11.17
CA ALA A 220 12.27 16.41 9.86
C ALA A 220 11.88 17.86 9.55
N GLN A 221 10.64 18.26 9.84
CA GLN A 221 10.15 19.63 9.71
C GLN A 221 10.96 20.59 10.57
N PHE A 222 11.24 20.23 11.83
CA PHE A 222 12.02 21.04 12.77
C PHE A 222 13.41 21.40 12.23
N GLN A 223 14.04 20.45 11.55
CA GLN A 223 15.41 20.56 11.03
C GLN A 223 15.47 20.97 9.55
N ALA A 224 14.33 21.34 8.95
CA ALA A 224 14.21 21.60 7.51
C ALA A 224 14.71 20.44 6.62
N LYS A 225 14.66 19.19 7.10
CA LYS A 225 15.03 17.98 6.34
C LYS A 225 13.86 17.41 5.53
N GLU A 226 12.80 18.19 5.36
CA GLU A 226 11.63 17.79 4.56
C GLU A 226 11.90 17.91 3.06
N THR A 227 11.20 17.11 2.26
CA THR A 227 11.36 17.05 0.79
C THR A 227 10.23 17.79 0.05
N THR A 228 9.44 18.60 0.76
CA THR A 228 8.28 19.29 0.19
C THR A 228 8.71 20.32 -0.86
N GLN A 229 8.10 20.25 -2.04
CA GLN A 229 8.35 21.21 -3.12
C GLN A 229 7.54 22.49 -2.90
N ILE A 230 8.24 23.57 -2.51
CA ILE A 230 7.64 24.90 -2.38
C ILE A 230 7.82 25.66 -3.69
N PRO A 231 6.74 26.17 -4.32
CA PRO A 231 6.83 26.96 -5.54
C PRO A 231 7.73 28.19 -5.34
N PRO A 232 8.66 28.50 -6.27
CA PRO A 232 9.56 29.64 -6.16
C PRO A 232 8.85 30.97 -5.89
N LYS A 233 7.68 31.17 -6.51
CA LYS A 233 6.84 32.35 -6.32
C LYS A 233 6.50 32.64 -4.85
N VAL A 234 6.28 31.60 -4.04
CA VAL A 234 5.96 31.77 -2.61
C VAL A 234 7.16 32.36 -1.86
N ILE A 235 8.38 31.90 -2.20
CA ILE A 235 9.62 32.40 -1.62
C ILE A 235 9.90 33.83 -2.11
N GLU A 236 9.66 34.12 -3.39
CA GLU A 236 9.81 35.46 -3.97
C GLU A 236 8.86 36.48 -3.32
N ASP A 237 7.57 36.14 -3.22
CA ASP A 237 6.55 36.99 -2.57
C ASP A 237 6.92 37.25 -1.10
N LEU A 238 7.41 36.22 -0.40
CA LEU A 238 7.86 36.33 0.98
C LEU A 238 9.09 37.24 1.11
N GLN A 239 10.10 37.07 0.25
CA GLN A 239 11.28 37.93 0.21
C GLN A 239 10.93 39.39 -0.12
N TYR A 240 10.01 39.60 -1.05
CA TYR A 240 9.52 40.94 -1.39
C TYR A 240 8.83 41.59 -0.19
N GLN A 241 7.98 40.85 0.51
CA GLN A 241 7.28 41.36 1.70
C GLN A 241 8.24 41.65 2.85
N ILE A 242 9.27 40.81 3.07
CA ILE A 242 10.34 41.05 4.05
C ILE A 242 11.10 42.35 3.72
N LYS A 243 11.44 42.57 2.44
CA LYS A 243 12.10 43.80 1.97
C LYS A 243 11.20 45.03 2.14
N LYS A 244 9.91 44.90 1.82
CA LYS A 244 8.91 45.97 1.95
C LYS A 244 8.73 46.41 3.40
N GLU A 245 8.70 45.46 4.33
CA GLU A 245 8.60 45.72 5.77
C GLU A 245 9.97 46.05 6.42
N ARG A 246 11.07 46.05 5.65
CA ARG A 246 12.45 46.29 6.10
C ARG A 246 12.86 45.44 7.30
N ILE A 247 12.40 44.19 7.34
CA ILE A 247 12.68 43.26 8.43
C ILE A 247 14.10 42.70 8.27
N GLN A 248 14.90 42.75 9.33
CA GLN A 248 16.21 42.08 9.35
C GLN A 248 16.05 40.57 9.50
N LEU A 249 16.95 39.78 8.89
CA LEU A 249 16.96 38.31 8.98
C LEU A 249 16.96 37.80 10.43
N SER A 250 17.67 38.48 11.34
CA SER A 250 17.72 38.16 12.78
C SER A 250 16.37 38.25 13.48
N GLN A 251 15.46 39.08 12.96
CA GLN A 251 14.15 39.31 13.55
C GLN A 251 13.09 38.35 13.00
N LEU A 252 13.42 37.53 12.01
CA LEU A 252 12.50 36.62 11.33
C LEU A 252 12.31 35.34 12.16
N THR A 253 11.49 35.42 13.20
CA THR A 253 11.07 34.27 14.00
C THR A 253 9.98 33.46 13.28
N ASN A 254 9.74 32.22 13.70
CA ASN A 254 8.67 31.39 13.12
C ASN A 254 7.30 32.08 13.22
N GLY A 255 7.06 32.85 14.29
CA GLY A 255 5.85 33.66 14.46
C GLY A 255 5.74 34.76 13.40
N LYS A 256 6.80 35.55 13.19
CA LYS A 256 6.79 36.60 12.16
C LYS A 256 6.64 36.03 10.74
N THR A 257 7.33 34.94 10.42
CA THR A 257 7.16 34.27 9.12
C THR A 257 5.71 33.83 8.90
N LYS A 258 5.06 33.27 9.94
CA LYS A 258 3.64 32.91 9.89
C LYS A 258 2.73 34.11 9.62
N GLU A 259 2.98 35.24 10.27
CA GLU A 259 2.22 36.47 10.05
C GLU A 259 2.37 37.00 8.61
N ILE A 260 3.58 36.95 8.05
CA ILE A 260 3.82 37.36 6.67
C ILE A 260 3.11 36.41 5.69
N LEU A 261 3.24 35.09 5.87
CA LEU A 261 2.54 34.10 5.06
C LEU A 261 1.02 34.27 5.14
N LYS A 262 0.48 34.62 6.33
CA LYS A 262 -0.94 34.95 6.50
C LYS A 262 -1.36 36.17 5.69
N LYS A 263 -0.57 37.26 5.70
CA LYS A 263 -0.84 38.46 4.89
C LYS A 263 -0.85 38.16 3.39
N LEU A 264 -0.01 37.22 2.94
CA LEU A 264 0.07 36.79 1.54
C LEU A 264 -1.00 35.74 1.15
N GLY A 265 -1.77 35.22 2.11
CA GLY A 265 -2.79 34.18 1.86
C GLY A 265 -2.24 32.75 1.73
N TYR A 266 -0.99 32.52 2.15
CA TYR A 266 -0.27 31.26 1.99
C TYR A 266 -0.39 30.32 3.21
N ASN A 267 -1.62 29.98 3.60
CA ASN A 267 -1.91 29.20 4.82
C ASN A 267 -1.36 27.77 4.78
N LYS A 268 -1.28 27.17 3.59
CA LYS A 268 -0.82 25.78 3.39
C LYS A 268 0.65 25.54 3.74
N TYR A 269 1.45 26.59 3.94
CA TYR A 269 2.89 26.47 4.21
C TYR A 269 3.26 26.77 5.66
N TYR A 270 2.29 26.85 6.58
CA TYR A 270 2.58 27.15 7.98
C TYR A 270 3.42 26.08 8.67
N GLU A 271 3.26 24.81 8.28
CA GLU A 271 4.04 23.70 8.81
C GLU A 271 5.47 23.69 8.26
N HIS A 272 5.65 24.22 7.04
CA HIS A 272 6.93 24.30 6.32
C HIS A 272 7.73 25.57 6.63
N ILE A 273 7.39 26.31 7.69
CA ILE A 273 8.09 27.55 8.06
C ILE A 273 9.59 27.33 8.30
N PRO A 274 10.04 26.29 9.02
CA PRO A 274 11.48 26.07 9.20
C PRO A 274 12.21 25.87 7.86
N PHE A 275 11.61 25.16 6.91
CA PHE A 275 12.18 24.92 5.58
C PHE A 275 12.20 26.17 4.70
N ILE A 276 11.14 26.97 4.74
CA ILE A 276 11.11 28.28 4.07
C ILE A 276 12.20 29.20 4.61
N LYS A 277 12.43 29.18 5.92
CA LYS A 277 13.48 29.99 6.56
C LYS A 277 14.88 29.55 6.12
N ASP A 278 15.11 28.24 6.00
CA ASP A 278 16.36 27.69 5.49
C ASP A 278 16.63 28.15 4.04
N MET A 279 15.61 28.11 3.17
CA MET A 279 15.70 28.63 1.79
C MET A 279 16.05 30.13 1.69
N ILE A 280 15.71 30.92 2.71
CA ILE A 280 16.02 32.37 2.77
C ILE A 280 17.39 32.61 3.45
N GLY A 281 18.08 31.56 3.90
CA GLY A 281 19.43 31.62 4.48
C GLY A 281 19.48 31.60 6.00
N ILE A 282 18.37 31.31 6.69
CA ILE A 282 18.34 31.13 8.15
C ILE A 282 18.41 29.64 8.46
N LYS A 283 19.60 29.18 8.87
CA LYS A 283 19.82 27.76 9.18
C LYS A 283 18.94 27.31 10.36
N PRO A 284 18.26 26.15 10.25
CA PRO A 284 17.50 25.57 11.35
C PRO A 284 18.45 24.94 12.39
N PRO A 285 17.95 24.66 13.60
CA PRO A 285 18.63 23.76 14.52
C PRO A 285 18.79 22.37 13.87
N ASN A 286 19.94 21.73 14.07
CA ASN A 286 20.23 20.39 13.56
C ASN A 286 20.53 19.46 14.73
N MET A 287 19.91 18.28 14.73
CA MET A 287 20.12 17.19 15.69
C MET A 287 21.06 16.15 15.05
N SER A 288 21.91 15.52 15.87
CA SER A 288 22.72 14.40 15.38
C SER A 288 21.83 13.21 15.05
N PRO A 289 22.22 12.34 14.09
CA PRO A 289 21.47 11.12 13.79
C PRO A 289 21.26 10.23 15.02
N GLU A 290 22.27 10.14 15.89
CA GLU A 290 22.21 9.39 17.15
C GLU A 290 21.13 9.96 18.10
N LEU A 291 21.02 11.28 18.18
CA LEU A 291 19.99 11.94 18.98
C LEU A 291 18.59 11.70 18.41
N GLU A 292 18.42 11.77 17.08
CA GLU A 292 17.15 11.48 16.41
C GLU A 292 16.68 10.04 16.68
N GLU A 293 17.59 9.07 16.57
CA GLU A 293 17.31 7.67 16.85
C GLU A 293 16.94 7.46 18.32
N THR A 294 17.69 8.06 19.23
CA THR A 294 17.40 8.02 20.68
C THR A 294 16.02 8.60 20.98
N LEU A 295 15.67 9.76 20.40
CA LEU A 295 14.35 10.37 20.54
C LEU A 295 13.23 9.47 19.98
N CYS A 296 13.45 8.79 18.86
CA CYS A 296 12.48 7.83 18.31
C CYS A 296 12.29 6.60 19.19
N ASN A 297 13.35 6.10 19.81
CA ASN A 297 13.30 4.96 20.73
C ASN A 297 12.51 5.33 22.00
N LEU A 298 12.85 6.46 22.62
CA LEU A 298 12.11 6.99 23.77
C LEU A 298 10.63 7.26 23.41
N PHE A 299 10.36 7.81 22.23
CA PHE A 299 8.98 8.00 21.76
C PHE A 299 8.22 6.68 21.58
N THR A 300 8.91 5.58 21.30
CA THR A 300 8.27 4.26 21.19
C THR A 300 7.93 3.71 22.57
N GLU A 301 8.82 3.88 23.55
CA GLU A 301 8.62 3.45 24.95
C GLU A 301 7.44 4.14 25.62
N ILE A 302 7.20 5.43 25.36
CA ILE A 302 6.07 6.16 25.96
C ILE A 302 4.70 5.73 25.46
N GLN A 303 4.58 5.00 24.33
CA GLN A 303 3.27 4.69 23.74
C GLN A 303 2.44 3.74 24.60
N GLU A 304 3.09 2.77 25.24
CA GLU A 304 2.43 1.78 26.10
C GLU A 304 1.96 2.41 27.42
N PRO A 305 2.80 3.11 28.21
CA PRO A 305 2.35 3.83 29.39
C PRO A 305 1.29 4.89 29.08
N TYR A 306 1.41 5.58 27.93
CA TYR A 306 0.39 6.52 27.50
C TYR A 306 -0.97 5.85 27.31
N ALA A 307 -1.02 4.67 26.67
CA ALA A 307 -2.29 3.96 26.46
C ALA A 307 -2.96 3.54 27.77
N LYS A 308 -2.17 3.34 28.84
CA LYS A 308 -2.65 2.94 30.17
C LYS A 308 -3.16 4.10 31.02
N TYR A 309 -2.53 5.28 30.91
CA TYR A 309 -2.87 6.47 31.71
C TYR A 309 -3.65 7.54 30.93
N CYS A 310 -4.01 7.27 29.68
CA CYS A 310 -4.83 8.20 28.91
C CYS A 310 -6.22 8.32 29.54
N PRO A 311 -6.71 9.54 29.85
CA PRO A 311 -8.08 9.76 30.30
C PRO A 311 -9.12 9.26 29.28
N ASP A 312 -10.25 8.72 29.75
CA ASP A 312 -11.31 8.15 28.90
C ASP A 312 -11.96 9.19 27.95
N ASP A 313 -11.94 10.46 28.34
CA ASP A 313 -12.45 11.59 27.55
C ASP A 313 -11.46 12.06 26.45
N ARG A 314 -10.20 11.59 26.48
CA ARG A 314 -9.13 12.03 25.59
C ARG A 314 -8.80 10.98 24.53
N VAL A 315 -9.12 11.29 23.26
CA VAL A 315 -8.85 10.39 22.12
C VAL A 315 -7.47 10.63 21.48
N ASN A 316 -6.94 11.87 21.58
CA ASN A 316 -5.73 12.29 20.88
C ASN A 316 -4.47 12.11 21.73
N PHE A 317 -3.34 11.76 21.11
CA PHE A 317 -2.03 11.68 21.75
C PHE A 317 -1.59 13.02 22.37
N LEU A 318 -0.58 13.01 23.25
CA LEU A 318 0.07 14.24 23.75
C LEU A 318 0.50 15.13 22.58
N ASN A 319 0.59 16.44 22.81
CA ASN A 319 1.08 17.32 21.77
C ASN A 319 2.52 16.93 21.41
N TYR A 320 2.82 16.79 20.12
CA TYR A 320 4.12 16.30 19.67
C TYR A 320 5.25 17.29 19.97
N TYR A 321 5.03 18.60 19.87
CA TYR A 321 6.03 19.60 20.29
C TYR A 321 6.28 19.56 21.80
N TYR A 322 5.24 19.36 22.60
CA TYR A 322 5.38 19.13 24.04
C TYR A 322 6.17 17.84 24.34
N THR A 323 5.85 16.75 23.64
CA THR A 323 6.53 15.46 23.81
C THR A 323 8.01 15.56 23.44
N ILE A 324 8.35 16.16 22.29
CA ILE A 324 9.75 16.37 21.89
C ILE A 324 10.47 17.23 22.91
N TYR A 325 9.86 18.33 23.39
CA TYR A 325 10.46 19.16 24.41
C TYR A 325 10.80 18.37 25.68
N LYS A 326 9.87 17.53 26.16
CA LYS A 326 10.10 16.70 27.36
C LYS A 326 11.17 15.64 27.15
N LEU A 327 11.21 15.02 25.98
CA LEU A 327 12.27 14.08 25.63
C LEU A 327 13.64 14.79 25.54
N CYS A 328 13.71 15.98 24.96
CA CYS A 328 14.93 16.79 24.96
C CYS A 328 15.34 17.22 26.38
N GLU A 329 14.38 17.53 27.25
CA GLU A 329 14.61 17.88 28.66
C GLU A 329 15.20 16.69 29.45
N LEU A 330 14.70 15.47 29.20
CA LEU A 330 15.24 14.23 29.79
C LEU A 330 16.67 13.92 29.32
N LEU A 331 16.99 14.23 28.07
CA LEU A 331 18.32 14.02 27.47
C LEU A 331 19.30 15.19 27.72
N ASP A 332 18.92 16.15 28.57
CA ASP A 332 19.66 17.39 28.86
C ASP A 332 20.01 18.23 27.61
N GLN A 333 19.23 18.10 26.53
CA GLN A 333 19.41 18.82 25.27
C GLN A 333 18.74 20.22 25.32
N LYS A 334 19.15 21.04 26.29
CA LYS A 334 18.55 22.34 26.60
C LYS A 334 18.61 23.34 25.45
N GLN A 335 19.56 23.18 24.53
CA GLN A 335 19.74 24.07 23.38
C GLN A 335 18.56 24.08 22.39
N PHE A 336 17.76 23.02 22.35
CA PHE A 336 16.61 22.93 21.42
C PHE A 336 15.30 23.43 22.04
N LEU A 337 15.22 23.49 23.37
CA LEU A 337 14.00 23.86 24.10
C LEU A 337 13.38 25.20 23.67
N PRO A 338 14.14 26.29 23.40
CA PRO A 338 13.58 27.57 22.98
C PRO A 338 12.86 27.53 21.61
N TYR A 339 13.13 26.51 20.79
CA TYR A 339 12.56 26.40 19.45
C TYR A 339 11.20 25.69 19.43
N PHE A 340 10.83 24.97 20.50
CA PHE A 340 9.57 24.24 20.58
C PHE A 340 8.46 25.11 21.15
N PRO A 341 7.43 25.45 20.35
CA PRO A 341 6.33 26.27 20.82
C PRO A 341 5.43 25.47 21.77
N MET A 342 5.36 25.91 23.03
CA MET A 342 4.42 25.36 24.01
C MET A 342 2.98 25.76 23.74
N LEU A 343 2.04 24.95 24.23
CA LEU A 343 0.62 25.29 24.22
C LEU A 343 0.39 26.56 25.03
N LYS A 344 -0.38 27.50 24.47
CA LYS A 344 -0.71 28.78 25.12
C LYS A 344 -1.63 28.60 26.32
N ASP A 345 -2.53 27.63 26.22
CA ASP A 345 -3.50 27.30 27.25
C ASP A 345 -2.81 26.66 28.46
N ARG A 346 -3.09 27.16 29.67
CA ARG A 346 -2.45 26.69 30.91
C ARG A 346 -3.05 25.36 31.36
N GLU A 347 -4.37 25.21 31.26
CA GLU A 347 -5.07 24.01 31.73
C GLU A 347 -4.64 22.78 30.92
N LYS A 348 -4.59 22.92 29.59
CA LYS A 348 -4.11 21.87 28.69
C LYS A 348 -2.63 21.51 28.86
N ARG A 349 -1.82 22.42 29.41
CA ARG A 349 -0.42 22.11 29.77
C ARG A 349 -0.37 21.31 31.05
N ILE A 350 -1.14 21.69 32.07
CA ILE A 350 -1.22 20.96 33.34
C ILE A 350 -1.72 19.53 33.09
N GLU A 351 -2.77 19.36 32.29
CA GLU A 351 -3.29 18.04 31.91
C GLU A 351 -2.22 17.15 31.24
N GLN A 352 -1.41 17.73 30.34
CA GLN A 352 -0.31 16.98 29.70
C GLN A 352 0.85 16.69 30.63
N ASP A 353 1.18 17.60 31.54
CA ASP A 353 2.17 17.40 32.60
C ASP A 353 1.72 16.27 33.56
N GLU A 354 0.44 16.18 33.89
CA GLU A 354 -0.13 15.12 34.74
C GLU A 354 -0.01 13.74 34.08
N ILE A 355 -0.39 13.62 32.80
CA ILE A 355 -0.22 12.38 32.04
C ILE A 355 1.27 12.04 31.92
N TRP A 356 2.11 13.02 31.59
CA TRP A 356 3.56 12.84 31.47
C TRP A 356 4.19 12.36 32.77
N LYS A 357 3.74 12.88 33.92
CA LYS A 357 4.18 12.44 35.25
C LYS A 357 3.91 10.96 35.48
N GLN A 358 2.74 10.45 35.10
CA GLN A 358 2.42 9.03 35.23
C GLN A 358 3.30 8.16 34.31
N ILE A 359 3.53 8.62 33.09
CA ILE A 359 4.44 7.95 32.14
C ILE A 359 5.87 7.89 32.70
N CYS A 360 6.39 9.00 33.22
CA CYS A 360 7.70 9.05 33.85
C CYS A 360 7.79 8.11 35.06
N ASN A 361 6.75 8.04 35.89
CA ASN A 361 6.72 7.14 37.04
C ASN A 361 6.80 5.66 36.62
N GLU A 362 6.08 5.26 35.56
CA GLU A 362 6.10 3.86 35.08
C GLU A 362 7.43 3.49 34.42
N LEU A 363 8.02 4.40 33.65
CA LEU A 363 9.30 4.19 32.98
C LEU A 363 10.51 4.45 33.89
N ASN A 364 10.29 4.82 35.16
CA ASN A 364 11.32 5.27 36.11
C ASN A 364 12.18 6.43 35.58
N TRP A 365 11.58 7.35 34.83
CA TRP A 365 12.22 8.56 34.33
C TRP A 365 12.08 9.72 35.31
N ALA A 366 13.05 10.64 35.30
CA ALA A 366 12.98 11.85 36.10
C ALA A 366 11.88 12.79 35.58
N PHE A 367 10.83 13.02 36.39
CA PHE A 367 9.81 14.00 36.05
C PHE A 367 10.28 15.42 36.36
N ILE A 368 10.34 16.27 35.34
CA ILE A 368 10.62 17.70 35.47
C ILE A 368 9.31 18.45 35.16
N PRO A 369 8.73 19.20 36.11
CA PRO A 369 7.49 19.95 35.87
C PRO A 369 7.74 21.13 34.92
N THR A 370 6.80 21.39 34.00
CA THR A 370 6.87 22.55 33.09
C THR A 370 6.35 23.83 33.74
N ILE A 371 5.60 23.72 34.84
CA ILE A 371 4.92 24.81 35.56
C ILE A 371 5.21 24.72 37.06
#